data_AF-A0A931SYG2-F1
#
_entry.id   AF-A0A931SYG2-F1
#
_cell.length_a   1.000
_cell.length_b   1.000
_cell.length_c   1.000
_cell.angle_alpha   90.00
_cell.angle_beta   90.00
_cell.angle_gamma   90.00
#
_symmetry.space_group_name_H-M   'P 1'
#
loop_
_entity.id
_entity.type
_entity.pdbx_description
1 polymer ?
#
loop_
_entity_poly.entity_id
_entity_poly.type
_entity_poly.pdbx_seq_one_letter_code
_entity_poly.pdbx_strand_id
1 'polypeptide(L)'
;MSSHTPGERVAAAVGRGFSKNSYGVIMEYEHPGAADNAEAIVRGMVEEAMAIRDLPIEKIVVAAKDHVVQRIGCAVAGVVFWRNT
;
A
#
# COMPACT_ATOMS: atom_id res chain seq x y z
N MET A 1 1.23 -10.41 1.55
CA MET A 1 2.32 -11.22 2.14
C MET A 1 1.72 -12.37 2.93
N SER A 2 2.11 -13.60 2.62
CA SER A 2 1.75 -14.79 3.40
C SER A 2 2.89 -15.25 4.30
N SER A 3 2.55 -15.90 5.42
CA SER A 3 3.50 -16.58 6.29
C SER A 3 2.88 -17.80 6.94
N HIS A 4 3.74 -18.79 7.25
CA HIS A 4 3.42 -20.03 7.95
C HIS A 4 4.12 -20.11 9.32
N THR A 5 4.69 -19.00 9.80
CA THR A 5 5.39 -18.91 11.08
C THR A 5 4.45 -18.33 12.15
N PRO A 6 4.00 -19.12 13.14
CA PRO A 6 3.19 -18.60 14.24
C PRO A 6 3.89 -17.47 15.01
N GLY A 7 3.16 -16.41 15.33
CA GLY A 7 3.67 -15.23 16.02
C GLY A 7 4.33 -14.19 15.10
N GLU A 8 4.65 -14.54 13.86
CA GLU A 8 5.16 -13.56 12.90
C GLU A 8 4.07 -12.53 12.56
N ARG A 9 4.47 -11.26 12.54
CA ARG A 9 3.60 -10.18 12.07
C ARG A 9 3.93 -9.89 10.61
N VAL A 10 2.92 -9.94 9.76
CA VAL A 10 3.05 -9.60 8.32
C VAL A 10 2.14 -8.43 7.99
N ALA A 11 2.61 -7.52 7.14
CA ALA A 11 1.87 -6.33 6.73
C ALA A 11 1.80 -6.22 5.21
N ALA A 12 0.72 -5.60 4.73
CA ALA A 12 0.54 -5.20 3.34
C ALA A 12 -0.09 -3.81 3.29
N ALA A 13 0.32 -3.00 2.32
CA ALA A 13 -0.19 -1.67 2.11
C ALA A 13 -0.29 -1.34 0.62
N VAL A 14 -1.27 -0.51 0.27
CA VAL A 14 -1.38 0.13 -1.05
C VAL A 14 -1.54 1.63 -0.87
N GLY A 15 -0.85 2.40 -1.70
CA GLY A 15 -0.93 3.85 -1.77
C GLY A 15 -1.41 4.30 -3.14
N ARG A 16 -2.28 5.31 -3.18
CA ARG A 16 -2.73 5.97 -4.40
C ARG A 16 -2.44 7.47 -4.35
N GLY A 17 -1.61 7.93 -5.28
CA GLY A 17 -1.37 9.34 -5.55
C GLY A 17 -2.33 9.87 -6.61
N PHE A 18 -2.99 10.98 -6.31
CA PHE A 18 -3.86 11.69 -7.24
C PHE A 18 -3.15 12.90 -7.81
N SER A 19 -3.32 13.10 -9.12
CA SER A 19 -3.00 14.37 -9.79
C SER A 19 -4.27 15.03 -10.27
N LYS A 20 -4.35 16.35 -10.14
CA LYS A 20 -5.59 17.13 -10.36
C LYS A 20 -6.16 17.02 -11.78
N ASN A 21 -5.27 17.02 -12.78
CA ASN A 21 -5.65 17.08 -14.20
C ASN A 21 -4.96 15.98 -15.03
N SER A 22 -4.49 14.92 -14.38
CA SER A 22 -3.73 13.85 -15.03
C SER A 22 -4.06 12.49 -14.40
N TYR A 23 -3.36 11.45 -14.82
CA TYR A 23 -3.44 10.14 -14.19
C TYR A 23 -2.83 10.14 -12.79
N GLY A 24 -3.29 9.20 -11.96
CA GLY A 24 -2.71 8.91 -10.65
C GLY A 24 -1.74 7.72 -10.71
N VAL A 25 -1.03 7.49 -9.62
CA VAL A 25 -0.14 6.34 -9.45
C VAL A 25 -0.64 5.48 -8.30
N ILE A 26 -0.57 4.15 -8.45
CA ILE A 26 -0.79 3.18 -7.38
C ILE A 26 0.54 2.50 -7.11
N MET A 27 0.87 2.37 -5.83
CA MET A 27 2.00 1.59 -5.34
C MET A 27 1.51 0.60 -4.29
N GLU A 28 2.24 -0.50 -4.16
CA GLU A 28 1.99 -1.57 -3.21
C GLU A 28 3.28 -1.93 -2.49
N TYR A 29 3.17 -2.32 -1.24
CA TYR A 29 4.29 -2.76 -0.43
C TYR A 29 3.84 -3.79 0.60
N GLU A 30 4.68 -4.78 0.84
CA GLU A 30 4.44 -5.79 1.87
C GLU A 30 5.75 -6.19 2.56
N HIS A 31 5.68 -6.44 3.87
CA HIS A 31 6.86 -6.78 4.67
C HIS A 31 6.50 -7.46 6.00
N PRO A 32 7.43 -8.21 6.62
CA PRO A 32 7.28 -8.64 8.00
C PRO A 32 7.41 -7.45 8.96
N GLY A 33 6.33 -7.14 9.68
CA GLY A 33 6.32 -6.08 10.68
C GLY A 33 4.98 -5.35 10.77
N ALA A 34 5.01 -4.16 11.36
CA ALA A 34 3.81 -3.36 11.61
C ALA A 34 3.25 -2.70 10.34
N ALA A 35 1.94 -2.47 10.34
CA ALA A 35 1.24 -1.76 9.27
C ALA A 35 1.78 -0.34 9.06
N ASP A 36 2.12 0.38 10.13
CA ASP A 36 2.60 1.77 10.06
C ASP A 36 3.90 1.90 9.25
N ASN A 37 4.79 0.92 9.34
CA ASN A 37 6.01 0.86 8.52
C ASN A 37 5.66 0.65 7.04
N ALA A 38 4.70 -0.22 6.75
CA ALA A 38 4.25 -0.47 5.38
C ALA A 38 3.58 0.77 4.77
N GLU A 39 2.78 1.48 5.58
CA GLU A 39 2.15 2.74 5.20
C GLU A 39 3.19 3.83 4.88
N ALA A 40 4.18 4.03 5.75
CA ALA A 40 5.22 5.03 5.54
C ALA A 40 6.01 4.76 4.24
N ILE A 41 6.38 3.50 4.01
CA ILE A 41 7.13 3.08 2.83
C ILE A 41 6.29 3.28 1.56
N VAL A 42 5.05 2.77 1.52
CA VAL A 42 4.21 2.89 0.31
C VAL A 42 3.87 4.36 0.01
N ARG A 43 3.74 5.22 1.04
CA ARG A 43 3.56 6.66 0.86
C ARG A 43 4.78 7.29 0.16
N GLY A 44 5.99 6.98 0.63
CA GLY A 44 7.23 7.43 -0.01
C GLY A 44 7.35 6.94 -1.46
N MET A 45 6.96 5.68 -1.73
CA MET A 45 6.94 5.13 -3.09
C MET A 45 5.97 5.91 -4.00
N VAL A 46 4.80 6.30 -3.50
CA VAL A 46 3.85 7.14 -4.25
C VAL A 46 4.45 8.52 -4.52
N GLU A 47 5.05 9.16 -3.51
CA GLU A 47 5.68 10.48 -3.64
C GLU A 47 6.80 10.48 -4.68
N GLU A 48 7.71 9.51 -4.59
CA GLU A 48 8.79 9.32 -5.57
C GLU A 48 8.24 9.07 -6.97
N ALA A 49 7.26 8.18 -7.10
CA ALA A 49 6.71 7.82 -8.40
C ALA A 49 5.99 9.00 -9.10
N MET A 50 5.33 9.86 -8.33
CA MET A 50 4.73 11.10 -8.83
C MET A 50 5.83 12.09 -9.24
N ALA A 51 6.86 12.25 -8.41
CA ALA A 51 7.96 13.17 -8.64
C ALA A 51 8.76 12.84 -9.92
N ILE A 52 9.14 11.58 -10.14
CA ILE A 52 9.90 11.17 -11.35
C ILE A 52 9.10 11.31 -12.66
N ARG A 53 7.80 11.59 -12.57
CA ARG A 53 6.88 11.79 -13.70
C ARG A 53 6.45 13.25 -13.85
N ASP A 54 7.02 14.15 -13.05
CA ASP A 54 6.61 15.55 -12.96
C ASP A 54 5.09 15.72 -12.74
N LEU A 55 4.48 14.84 -11.92
CA LEU A 55 3.06 14.88 -11.58
C LEU A 55 2.85 15.60 -10.25
N PRO A 56 2.20 16.79 -10.23
CA PRO A 56 1.83 17.46 -8.99
C PRO A 56 0.87 16.59 -8.19
N ILE A 57 1.19 16.38 -6.91
CA ILE A 57 0.39 15.60 -5.98
C ILE A 57 -0.74 16.48 -5.43
N GLU A 58 -1.98 16.09 -5.72
CA GLU A 58 -3.16 16.69 -5.09
C GLU A 58 -3.45 16.03 -3.75
N LYS A 59 -3.36 14.68 -3.70
CA LYS A 59 -3.67 13.89 -2.52
C LYS A 59 -2.99 12.53 -2.59
N ILE A 60 -2.59 11.99 -1.45
CA ILE A 60 -2.21 10.59 -1.30
C ILE A 60 -3.17 9.92 -0.32
N VAL A 61 -3.73 8.78 -0.71
CA VAL A 61 -4.53 7.90 0.16
C VAL A 61 -3.80 6.58 0.31
N VAL A 62 -3.68 6.08 1.53
CA VAL A 62 -3.05 4.79 1.83
C VAL A 62 -4.05 3.91 2.58
N ALA A 63 -4.02 2.61 2.29
CA ALA A 63 -4.64 1.57 3.09
C ALA A 63 -3.56 0.56 3.47
N ALA A 64 -3.37 0.34 4.77
CA ALA A 64 -2.42 -0.62 5.31
C ALA A 64 -3.07 -1.51 6.36
N LYS A 65 -2.65 -2.77 6.41
CA LYS A 65 -3.07 -3.70 7.45
C LYS A 65 -1.97 -4.70 7.75
N ASP A 66 -1.88 -5.07 9.03
CA ASP A 66 -1.03 -6.16 9.49
C ASP A 66 -1.85 -7.30 10.12
N HIS A 67 -1.20 -8.45 10.22
CA HIS A 67 -1.75 -9.67 10.79
C HIS A 67 -0.67 -10.41 11.58
N VAL A 68 -0.99 -10.81 12.81
CA VAL A 68 -0.16 -11.73 13.60
C VAL A 68 -0.59 -13.16 13.31
N VAL A 69 0.28 -13.90 12.64
CA VAL A 69 0.03 -15.25 12.13
C VAL A 69 -0.23 -16.21 13.30
N GLN A 70 -1.35 -16.94 13.24
CA GLN A 70 -1.68 -17.97 14.24
C GLN A 70 -1.14 -19.36 13.83
N ARG A 71 -1.19 -19.69 12.53
CA ARG A 71 -0.66 -20.95 11.96
C ARG A 71 -0.19 -20.76 10.52
N ILE A 72 -1.12 -20.40 9.63
CA ILE A 72 -0.85 -19.93 8.26
C ILE A 72 -1.74 -18.71 8.07
N GLY A 73 -1.16 -17.58 7.69
CA GLY A 73 -1.85 -16.30 7.62
C GLY A 73 -1.34 -15.43 6.48
N CYS A 74 -2.11 -14.38 6.15
CA CYS A 74 -1.77 -13.45 5.10
C CYS A 74 -2.30 -12.05 5.42
N ALA A 75 -1.52 -11.03 5.09
CA ALA A 75 -1.99 -9.65 4.96
C ALA A 75 -2.12 -9.30 3.48
N VAL A 76 -3.25 -8.70 3.10
CA VAL A 76 -3.56 -8.30 1.72
C VAL A 76 -4.06 -6.86 1.72
N ALA A 77 -3.55 -6.07 0.79
CA ALA A 77 -4.03 -4.74 0.46
C ALA A 77 -4.22 -4.67 -1.06
N GLY A 78 -5.23 -3.94 -1.52
CA GLY A 78 -5.55 -3.89 -2.95
C GLY A 78 -6.34 -2.65 -3.32
N VAL A 79 -6.18 -2.22 -4.57
CA VAL A 79 -6.97 -1.14 -5.17
C VAL A 79 -7.89 -1.75 -6.23
N VAL A 80 -9.20 -1.68 -5.97
CA VAL A 80 -10.20 -2.24 -6.88
C VAL A 80 -10.77 -1.13 -7.74
N PHE A 81 -10.58 -1.22 -9.05
CA PHE A 81 -11.26 -0.37 -10.02
C PHE A 81 -12.62 -0.98 -10.33
N TRP A 82 -13.65 -0.18 -10.15
CA TRP A 82 -15.01 -0.58 -10.45
C TRP A 82 -15.71 0.50 -11.26
N ARG A 83 -16.57 0.10 -12.18
CA ARG A 83 -17.41 1.02 -12.94
C ARG A 83 -18.72 1.20 -12.17
N ASN A 84 -19.02 2.43 -11.76
CA ASN A 84 -20.38 2.76 -11.33
C ASN A 84 -21.23 2.92 -12.59
N THR A 85 -21.98 1.88 -12.92
CA THR A 85 -23.08 1.90 -13.90
C THR A 85 -24.31 2.53 -13.30
#